data_AF-A0A932XAG5-F1
#
_entry.id   AF-A0A932XAG5-F1
#
_cell.length_a   1.000
_cell.length_b   1.000
_cell.length_c   1.000
_cell.angle_alpha   90.00
_cell.angle_beta   90.00
_cell.angle_gamma   90.00
#
_symmetry.space_group_name_H-M   'P 1'
#
loop_
_entity.id
_entity.type
_entity.pdbx_description
1 polymer ?
#
loop_
_entity_poly.entity_id
_entity_poly.type
_entity_poly.pdbx_seq_one_letter_code
_entity_poly.pdbx_strand_id
1 'polypeptide(L)'
;MSKQLLTGTLEEQCDILVQIAQEKMSTGNYTGAYHALKEVVKHAPDRQDAAALLAVAKQRKSEQTRLLLISLAGAILFVGIGSATRLFGDPWLLVLGFVGLLVGYGVGNLLNSLRRPAKPEMK
;
A
#
# COMPACT_ATOMS: atom_id res chain seq x y z
N MET A 1 7.13 -19.69 -1.89
CA MET A 1 8.24 -19.32 -1.00
C MET A 1 8.50 -20.47 -0.04
N SER A 2 9.76 -20.86 0.11
CA SER A 2 10.23 -21.87 1.05
C SER A 2 9.68 -21.54 2.44
N LYS A 3 8.98 -22.48 3.09
CA LYS A 3 8.63 -22.35 4.50
C LYS A 3 9.94 -22.44 5.29
N GLN A 4 10.63 -21.32 5.47
CA GLN A 4 11.71 -21.25 6.45
C GLN A 4 11.07 -21.59 7.79
N LEU A 5 11.43 -22.75 8.32
CA LEU A 5 11.03 -23.20 9.63
C LEU A 5 11.60 -22.19 10.63
N LEU A 6 10.70 -21.46 11.29
CA LEU A 6 11.02 -20.59 12.42
C LEU A 6 11.45 -21.48 13.59
N THR A 7 12.68 -21.99 13.55
CA THR A 7 13.29 -22.82 14.58
C THR A 7 14.26 -21.97 15.38
N GLY A 8 14.00 -21.82 16.67
CA GLY A 8 14.79 -20.95 17.56
C GLY A 8 13.95 -20.43 18.72
N THR A 9 14.58 -19.62 19.56
CA THR A 9 13.91 -18.91 20.67
C THR A 9 12.90 -17.87 20.14
N LEU A 10 12.01 -17.38 21.01
CA LEU A 10 11.01 -16.36 20.63
C LEU A 10 11.68 -15.09 20.08
N GLU A 11 12.83 -14.71 20.63
CA GLU A 11 13.62 -13.56 20.17
C GLU A 11 14.20 -13.78 18.78
N GLU A 12 14.82 -14.93 18.52
CA GLU A 12 15.36 -15.27 17.19
C GLU A 12 14.27 -15.28 16.12
N GLN A 13 13.08 -15.78 16.46
CA GLN A 13 11.93 -15.73 15.54
C GLN A 13 11.46 -14.31 15.27
N CYS A 14 11.50 -13.43 16.29
CA CYS A 14 11.19 -12.01 16.12
C CYS A 14 12.24 -11.32 15.22
N ASP A 15 13.52 -11.62 15.39
CA ASP A 15 14.60 -11.08 14.55
C ASP A 15 14.43 -11.49 13.08
N ILE A 16 14.13 -12.77 12.84
CA ILE A 16 13.85 -13.29 11.49
C ILE A 16 12.64 -12.57 10.87
N LEU A 17 11.56 -12.39 11.64
CA LEU A 17 10.37 -11.67 11.16
C LEU A 17 10.65 -10.20 10.86
N VAL A 18 11.48 -9.53 11.66
CA VAL A 18 11.91 -8.15 11.38
C VAL A 18 12.71 -8.10 10.08
N GLN A 19 13.65 -9.02 9.87
CA GLN A 19 14.45 -9.08 8.65
C GLN A 19 13.57 -9.33 7.41
N ILE A 20 12.65 -10.29 7.48
CA ILE A 20 11.68 -10.57 6.41
C ILE A 20 10.80 -9.34 6.13
N ALA A 21 10.40 -8.61 7.18
CA ALA A 21 9.61 -7.41 7.02
C ALA A 21 10.39 -6.30 6.31
N GLN A 22 11.66 -6.09 6.67
CA GLN A 22 12.54 -5.12 6.00
C GLN A 22 12.76 -5.49 4.54
N GLU A 23 13.00 -6.76 4.23
CA GLU A 23 13.10 -7.24 2.86
C GLU A 23 11.81 -6.96 2.08
N LYS A 24 10.65 -7.29 2.64
CA LYS A 24 9.34 -7.00 2.02
C LYS A 24 9.11 -5.49 1.83
N MET A 25 9.56 -4.65 2.76
CA MET A 25 9.50 -3.19 2.60
C MET A 25 10.40 -2.73 1.45
N SER A 26 11.59 -3.31 1.29
CA SER A 26 12.53 -3.00 0.21
C SER A 26 11.96 -3.33 -1.17
N THR A 27 11.16 -4.40 -1.27
CA THR A 27 10.48 -4.79 -2.52
C THR A 27 9.12 -4.09 -2.70
N GLY A 28 8.77 -3.12 -1.86
CA GLY A 28 7.49 -2.39 -1.91
C GLY A 28 6.27 -3.20 -1.45
N ASN A 29 6.45 -4.39 -0.87
CA ASN A 29 5.40 -5.24 -0.31
C ASN A 29 5.09 -4.85 1.14
N TYR A 30 4.51 -3.67 1.33
CA TYR A 30 4.19 -3.14 2.65
C TYR A 30 3.08 -3.91 3.38
N THR A 31 2.20 -4.61 2.64
CA THR A 31 1.17 -5.47 3.24
C THR A 31 1.79 -6.67 3.95
N GLY A 32 2.71 -7.38 3.29
CA GLY A 32 3.41 -8.50 3.90
C GLY A 32 4.28 -8.07 5.07
N ALA A 33 4.98 -6.94 4.94
CA ALA A 33 5.78 -6.37 6.03
C ALA A 33 4.92 -6.00 7.25
N TYR A 34 3.75 -5.38 7.03
CA TYR A 34 2.81 -5.04 8.10
C TYR A 34 2.38 -6.29 8.90
N HIS A 35 2.08 -7.40 8.22
CA HIS A 35 1.66 -8.62 8.91
C HIS A 35 2.79 -9.24 9.73
N ALA A 36 4.01 -9.31 9.17
CA ALA A 36 5.18 -9.81 9.90
C ALA A 36 5.50 -8.95 11.13
N LEU A 37 5.54 -7.62 10.99
CA LEU A 37 5.82 -6.69 12.10
C LEU A 37 4.70 -6.68 13.15
N LYS A 38 3.45 -6.90 12.74
CA LYS A 38 2.32 -6.99 13.68
C LYS A 38 2.47 -8.21 14.59
N GLU A 39 2.97 -9.33 14.08
CA GLU A 39 3.26 -10.51 14.90
C GLU A 39 4.41 -10.24 15.87
N VAL A 40 5.49 -9.60 15.41
CA VAL A 40 6.61 -9.21 16.28
C VAL A 40 6.13 -8.33 17.44
N VAL A 41 5.42 -7.24 17.17
CA VAL A 41 4.93 -6.31 18.21
C VAL A 41 3.93 -6.99 19.15
N LYS A 42 3.16 -7.98 18.68
CA LYS A 42 2.24 -8.76 19.52
C LYS A 42 2.98 -9.65 20.52
N HIS A 43 4.11 -10.22 20.12
CA HIS A 43 4.88 -11.16 20.95
C HIS A 43 6.01 -10.49 21.74
N ALA A 44 6.54 -9.37 21.27
CA ALA A 44 7.59 -8.58 21.90
C ALA A 44 7.24 -7.07 21.85
N PRO A 45 6.32 -6.60 22.70
CA PRO A 45 5.87 -5.20 22.69
C PRO A 45 6.95 -4.20 23.11
N ASP A 46 7.99 -4.64 23.83
CA ASP A 46 9.11 -3.81 24.27
C ASP A 46 10.08 -3.42 23.13
N ARG A 47 9.95 -4.06 21.96
CA ARG A 47 10.74 -3.75 20.77
C ARG A 47 10.20 -2.51 20.06
N GLN A 48 10.67 -1.34 20.51
CA GLN A 48 10.29 -0.03 19.97
C GLN A 48 10.65 0.13 18.48
N ASP A 49 11.74 -0.50 18.04
CA ASP A 49 12.19 -0.56 16.65
C ASP A 49 11.16 -1.25 15.74
N ALA A 50 10.64 -2.40 16.15
CA ALA A 50 9.60 -3.11 15.43
C ALA A 50 8.29 -2.32 15.38
N ALA A 51 7.93 -1.62 16.46
CA ALA A 51 6.77 -0.75 16.52
C ALA A 51 6.90 0.47 15.56
N ALA A 52 8.09 1.07 15.48
CA ALA A 52 8.38 2.15 14.55
C ALA A 52 8.27 1.67 13.08
N LEU A 53 8.86 0.51 12.76
CA LEU A 53 8.75 -0.10 11.44
C LEU A 53 7.29 -0.44 11.09
N LEU A 54 6.50 -0.92 12.05
CA LEU A 54 5.09 -1.23 11.85
C LEU A 54 4.30 0.03 11.48
N ALA A 55 4.59 1.17 12.10
CA ALA A 55 3.97 2.45 11.77
C ALA A 55 4.28 2.87 10.32
N VAL A 56 5.54 2.75 9.89
CA VAL A 56 5.95 3.06 8.51
C VAL A 56 5.26 2.12 7.51
N ALA A 57 5.27 0.81 7.77
CA ALA A 57 4.62 -0.18 6.91
C ALA A 57 3.10 0.06 6.81
N LYS A 58 2.44 0.41 7.93
CA LYS A 58 1.01 0.76 7.97
C LYS A 58 0.71 2.02 7.13
N GLN A 59 1.52 3.07 7.26
CA GLN A 59 1.34 4.30 6.49
C GLN A 59 1.50 4.06 4.99
N ARG A 60 2.56 3.35 4.58
CA ARG A 60 2.80 3.05 3.16
C ARG A 60 1.74 2.15 2.56
N LYS A 61 1.27 1.15 3.31
CA LYS A 61 0.13 0.30 2.93
C LYS A 61 -1.14 1.13 2.71
N SER A 62 -1.47 2.02 3.64
CA SER A 62 -2.69 2.83 3.53
C SER A 62 -2.62 3.81 2.36
N GLU A 63 -1.45 4.40 2.08
CA GLU A 63 -1.22 5.22 0.89
C GLU A 63 -1.47 4.41 -0.40
N GLN A 64 -0.89 3.22 -0.52
CA GLN A 64 -1.09 2.36 -1.70
C GLN A 64 -2.56 1.97 -1.90
N THR A 65 -3.23 1.50 -0.84
CA THR A 65 -4.64 1.12 -0.91
C THR A 65 -5.52 2.30 -1.28
N ARG A 66 -5.24 3.49 -0.72
CA ARG A 66 -6.02 4.69 -1.01
C ARG A 66 -5.87 5.12 -2.47
N LEU A 67 -4.66 5.11 -3.02
CA LEU A 67 -4.43 5.43 -4.44
C LEU A 67 -5.19 4.47 -5.34
N LEU A 68 -5.15 3.17 -5.04
CA LEU A 68 -5.90 2.16 -5.79
C LEU A 68 -7.41 2.41 -5.73
N LEU A 69 -7.95 2.68 -4.54
CA LEU A 69 -9.38 2.98 -4.38
C LEU A 69 -9.80 4.24 -5.16
N ILE A 70 -9.00 5.30 -5.13
CA ILE A 70 -9.29 6.53 -5.88
C ILE A 70 -9.22 6.26 -7.39
N SER A 71 -8.21 5.51 -7.86
CA SER A 71 -8.11 5.13 -9.28
C SER A 71 -9.29 4.28 -9.74
N LEU A 72 -9.73 3.34 -8.91
CA LEU A 72 -10.89 2.49 -9.20
C LEU A 72 -12.19 3.30 -9.21
N ALA A 73 -12.37 4.21 -8.25
CA ALA A 73 -13.52 5.10 -8.21
C ALA A 73 -13.59 6.00 -9.45
N GLY A 74 -12.44 6.53 -9.90
CA GLY A 74 -12.33 7.30 -11.14
C GLY A 74 -12.75 6.50 -12.37
N ALA A 75 -12.31 5.23 -12.48
CA ALA A 75 -12.70 4.33 -13.55
C ALA A 75 -14.23 4.07 -13.55
N ILE A 76 -14.80 3.75 -12.38
CA ILE A 76 -16.24 3.48 -12.23
C ILE A 76 -17.08 4.70 -12.62
N LEU A 77 -16.67 5.90 -12.19
CA LEU A 77 -17.35 7.15 -12.54
C LEU A 77 -17.39 7.39 -14.05
N PHE A 78 -16.25 7.26 -14.72
CA PHE A 78 -16.16 7.48 -16.17
C PHE A 78 -16.95 6.45 -16.97
N VAL A 79 -16.89 5.16 -16.60
CA VAL A 79 -17.72 4.12 -17.22
C VAL A 79 -19.22 4.40 -16.98
N GLY A 80 -19.61 4.76 -15.76
CA GLY A 80 -21.00 5.08 -15.43
C GLY A 80 -21.57 6.24 -16.26
N ILE A 81 -20.79 7.32 -16.45
CA ILE A 81 -21.17 8.46 -17.30
C ILE A 81 -21.27 8.04 -18.77
N GLY A 82 -20.31 7.26 -19.27
CA GLY A 82 -20.30 6.76 -20.64
C GLY A 82 -21.52 5.87 -20.93
N SER A 83 -21.88 4.99 -19.99
CA SER A 83 -23.03 4.09 -20.10
C SER A 83 -24.36 4.83 -20.04
N ALA A 84 -24.50 5.81 -19.13
CA ALA A 84 -25.75 6.56 -18.95
C ALA A 84 -26.11 7.43 -20.17
N THR A 85 -25.10 7.93 -20.87
CA THR A 85 -25.29 8.79 -22.04
C THR A 85 -25.63 8.03 -23.32
N ARG A 86 -25.50 6.69 -23.35
CA ARG A 86 -25.68 5.81 -24.54
C ARG A 86 -24.96 6.31 -25.81
N LEU A 87 -24.04 7.27 -25.67
CA LEU A 87 -23.38 7.99 -26.75
C LEU A 87 -22.21 7.18 -27.34
N PHE A 88 -21.84 6.08 -26.68
CA PHE A 88 -20.60 5.37 -26.87
C PHE A 88 -20.85 3.86 -26.90
N GLY A 89 -20.37 3.19 -27.95
CA GLY A 89 -20.44 1.73 -28.05
C GLY A 89 -19.50 1.01 -27.07
N ASP A 90 -19.71 -0.30 -26.88
CA ASP A 90 -18.96 -1.16 -25.94
C ASP A 90 -17.43 -0.95 -25.89
N PRO A 91 -16.69 -0.87 -27.00
CA PRO A 91 -15.23 -0.69 -26.94
C PRO A 91 -14.82 0.70 -26.39
N TRP A 92 -15.68 1.70 -26.52
CA TRP A 92 -15.37 3.07 -26.08
C TRP A 92 -15.56 3.23 -24.56
N LEU A 93 -16.43 2.42 -23.95
CA LEU A 93 -16.57 2.34 -22.49
C LEU A 93 -15.27 1.83 -21.83
N LEU A 94 -14.57 0.90 -22.49
CA LEU A 94 -13.26 0.43 -22.01
C LEU A 94 -12.21 1.54 -22.07
N VAL A 95 -12.18 2.33 -23.14
CA VAL A 95 -11.28 3.49 -23.27
C VAL A 95 -11.61 4.53 -22.19
N LEU A 96 -12.90 4.84 -21.99
CA LEU A 96 -13.35 5.76 -20.93
C LEU A 96 -12.96 5.26 -19.53
N GLY A 97 -13.11 3.96 -19.26
CA GLY A 97 -12.69 3.36 -17.99
C GLY A 97 -11.19 3.44 -17.76
N PHE A 98 -10.39 3.20 -18.81
CA PHE A 98 -8.93 3.35 -18.72
C PHE A 98 -8.51 4.80 -18.49
N VAL A 99 -9.12 5.76 -19.19
CA VAL A 99 -8.90 7.20 -18.97
C VAL A 99 -9.30 7.58 -17.54
N GLY A 100 -10.46 7.12 -17.06
CA GLY A 100 -10.92 7.36 -15.69
C GLY A 100 -9.97 6.79 -14.64
N LEU A 101 -9.35 5.64 -14.90
CA LEU A 101 -8.33 5.04 -14.03
C LEU A 101 -7.08 5.93 -13.95
N LEU A 102 -6.58 6.39 -15.10
CA LEU A 102 -5.41 7.27 -15.17
C LEU A 102 -5.67 8.62 -14.49
N VAL A 103 -6.84 9.23 -14.75
CA VAL A 103 -7.25 10.49 -14.10
C VAL A 103 -7.39 10.30 -12.60
N GLY A 104 -8.04 9.22 -12.15
CA GLY A 104 -8.17 8.89 -10.73
C GLY A 104 -6.82 8.69 -10.06
N TYR A 105 -5.90 7.96 -10.70
CA TYR A 105 -4.53 7.80 -10.21
C TYR A 105 -3.79 9.15 -10.11
N GLY A 106 -3.88 9.98 -11.15
CA GLY A 106 -3.24 11.31 -11.18
C GLY A 106 -3.76 12.23 -10.07
N VAL A 107 -5.07 12.33 -9.90
CA VAL A 107 -5.70 13.11 -8.83
C VAL A 107 -5.34 12.56 -7.46
N GLY A 108 -5.39 11.24 -7.28
CA GLY A 108 -4.98 10.58 -6.03
C GLY A 108 -3.51 10.86 -5.68
N ASN A 109 -2.62 10.80 -6.67
CA ASN A 109 -1.21 11.08 -6.48
C ASN A 109 -0.95 12.56 -6.14
N LEU A 110 -1.65 13.49 -6.81
CA LEU A 110 -1.54 14.92 -6.53
C LEU A 110 -2.01 15.23 -5.09
N LEU A 111 -3.17 14.72 -4.68
CA LEU A 111 -3.69 14.88 -3.32
C LEU A 111 -2.77 14.26 -2.27
N ASN A 112 -2.10 13.15 -2.61
CA ASN A 112 -1.11 12.53 -1.73
C ASN A 112 0.15 13.40 -1.62
N SER A 113 0.61 14.03 -2.72
CA SER A 113 1.75 14.94 -2.71
C SER A 113 1.51 16.17 -1.84
N LEU A 114 0.29 16.73 -1.88
CA LEU A 114 -0.09 17.90 -1.07
C LEU A 114 -0.21 17.58 0.43
N ARG A 115 -0.41 16.31 0.79
CA ARG A 115 -0.46 15.84 2.19
C ARG A 115 0.88 15.40 2.73
N ARG A 116 1.91 15.26 1.90
CA ARG A 116 3.27 14.99 2.42
C ARG A 116 3.76 16.29 3.05
N PRO A 117 3.92 16.36 4.39
CA PRO A 117 4.62 17.49 4.98
C PRO A 117 5.99 17.59 4.33
N ALA A 118 6.41 18.82 4.00
CA ALA A 118 7.74 19.09 3.46
C ALA A 118 8.75 18.32 4.31
N LYS A 119 9.46 17.40 3.67
CA LYS A 119 10.54 16.62 4.28
C LYS A 119 11.45 17.63 4.97
N PRO A 120 11.61 17.64 6.30
CA PRO A 120 12.70 18.42 6.88
C PRO A 120 13.97 17.81 6.28
N GLU A 121 14.67 18.60 5.48
CA GLU A 121 16.00 18.25 5.02
C GLU A 121 16.83 17.99 6.28
N MET A 122 17.13 16.71 6.54
CA MET A 122 18.21 16.37 7.46
C MET A 122 19.50 16.83 6.78
N LYS A 123 19.98 18.00 7.22
CA LYS A 123 21.37 18.41 7.08
C LYS A 123 22.24 17.58 8.00
#